data_AF-A0A2S9SNV7-F1
#
_entry.id   AF-A0A2S9SNV7-F1
#
_cell.length_a   1.000
_cell.length_b   1.000
_cell.length_c   1.000
_cell.angle_alpha   90.00
_cell.angle_beta   90.00
_cell.angle_gamma   90.00
#
_symmetry.space_group_name_H-M   'P 1'
#
loop_
_entity.id
_entity.type
_entity.pdbx_description
1 polymer ?
#
loop_
_entity_poly.entity_id
_entity_poly.type
_entity_poly.pdbx_seq_one_letter_code
_entity_poly.pdbx_strand_id
1 'polypeptide(L)'
;MKELFKVLIKNSNDVANMQYTVNGINYNMPDILIHKPNLGTYKFLIKSNIVENAIKESFEAEIIYFFIRKKLTSYINFLQNIRNEVVHGDIATKEEANTLRNKILGVADYSILTDILKYKKKILENRV
;
A
#
# COMPACT_ATOMS: atom_id res chain seq x y z
N MET A 1 -4.39 -1.40 2.99
CA MET A 1 -4.05 -0.04 3.47
C MET A 1 -4.70 0.29 4.79
N LYS A 2 -6.03 0.43 4.88
CA LYS A 2 -6.72 0.73 6.15
C LYS A 2 -6.24 -0.13 7.33
N GLU A 3 -6.19 -1.45 7.15
CA GLU A 3 -5.76 -2.37 8.22
C GLU A 3 -4.31 -2.17 8.65
N LEU A 4 -3.41 -1.88 7.70
CA LEU A 4 -2.01 -1.60 8.00
C LEU A 4 -1.91 -0.32 8.85
N PHE A 5 -2.50 0.78 8.39
CA PHE A 5 -2.43 2.05 9.11
C PHE A 5 -3.16 1.99 10.45
N LYS A 6 -4.23 1.20 10.59
CA LYS A 6 -4.86 0.95 11.88
C LYS A 6 -3.90 0.33 12.89
N VAL A 7 -3.09 -0.65 12.46
CA VAL A 7 -2.06 -1.26 13.31
C VAL A 7 -0.95 -0.25 13.65
N LEU A 8 -0.43 0.44 12.64
CA LEU A 8 0.68 1.38 12.85
C LEU A 8 0.29 2.57 13.76
N ILE A 9 -0.91 3.10 13.63
CA ILE A 9 -1.43 4.18 14.51
C ILE A 9 -1.59 3.67 15.94
N LYS A 10 -2.03 2.42 16.14
CA LYS A 10 -2.14 1.83 17.48
C LYS A 10 -0.77 1.65 18.13
N ASN A 11 0.24 1.26 17.35
CA ASN A 11 1.52 0.80 17.87
C ASN A 11 2.61 1.88 17.90
N SER A 12 2.43 3.00 17.20
CA SER A 12 3.42 4.08 17.13
C SER A 12 2.78 5.45 17.36
N ASN A 13 3.15 6.09 18.47
CA ASN A 13 2.73 7.46 18.78
C ASN A 13 3.19 8.45 17.71
N ASP A 14 4.36 8.23 17.10
CA ASP A 14 4.86 9.10 16.03
C ASP A 14 3.97 9.02 14.79
N VAL A 15 3.51 7.82 14.43
CA VAL A 15 2.52 7.64 13.36
C VAL A 15 1.18 8.22 13.77
N ALA A 16 0.72 8.05 15.01
CA ALA A 16 -0.56 8.61 15.46
C ALA A 16 -0.60 10.15 15.39
N ASN A 17 0.52 10.81 15.64
CA ASN A 17 0.63 12.27 15.70
C ASN A 17 1.09 12.94 14.40
N MET A 18 1.49 12.17 13.38
CA MET A 18 1.91 12.76 12.11
C MET A 18 0.71 13.24 11.27
N GLN A 19 1.00 14.15 10.34
CA GLN A 19 0.03 14.63 9.35
C GLN A 19 0.36 14.09 7.97
N TYR A 20 -0.65 14.05 7.10
CA TYR A 20 -0.47 13.78 5.67
C TYR A 20 -1.29 14.76 4.83
N THR A 21 -0.79 15.06 3.64
CA THR A 21 -1.43 16.00 2.73
C THR A 21 -2.04 15.28 1.54
N VAL A 22 -3.27 15.64 1.17
CA VAL A 22 -3.93 15.23 -0.08
C VAL A 22 -4.43 16.48 -0.76
N ASN A 23 -3.95 16.76 -1.98
CA ASN A 23 -4.37 17.90 -2.79
C ASN A 23 -4.31 19.25 -2.05
N GLY A 24 -3.25 19.46 -1.25
CA GLY A 24 -3.07 20.68 -0.46
C GLY A 24 -3.84 20.75 0.86
N ILE A 25 -4.68 19.76 1.16
CA ILE A 25 -5.41 19.66 2.43
C ILE A 25 -4.63 18.75 3.38
N ASN A 26 -4.35 19.24 4.59
CA ASN A 26 -3.69 18.48 5.64
C ASN A 26 -4.71 17.71 6.47
N TYR A 27 -4.38 16.46 6.76
CA TYR A 27 -5.16 15.54 7.58
C TYR A 27 -4.29 14.98 8.68
N ASN A 28 -4.88 14.69 9.84
CA ASN A 28 -4.17 13.97 10.89
C ASN A 28 -4.15 12.48 10.56
N MET A 29 -3.13 11.73 10.99
CA MET A 29 -3.01 10.32 10.60
C MET A 29 -4.23 9.45 10.93
N PRO A 30 -4.95 9.60 12.07
CA PRO A 30 -6.18 8.85 12.34
C PRO A 30 -7.26 9.03 11.26
N ASP A 31 -7.30 10.18 10.59
CA ASP A 31 -8.26 10.48 9.53
C ASP A 31 -8.08 9.55 8.33
N ILE A 32 -6.90 8.96 8.11
CA ILE A 32 -6.61 8.05 6.99
C ILE A 32 -7.52 6.80 6.98
N LEU A 33 -8.10 6.45 8.13
CA LEU A 33 -9.01 5.31 8.28
C LEU A 33 -10.41 5.59 7.72
N ILE A 34 -10.74 6.87 7.54
CA ILE A 34 -12.02 7.40 7.05
C ILE A 34 -11.79 8.02 5.67
N HIS A 35 -10.89 9.00 5.61
CA HIS A 35 -10.45 9.71 4.40
C HIS A 35 -9.35 8.90 3.71
N LYS A 36 -9.75 7.98 2.82
CA LYS A 36 -8.80 7.10 2.11
C LYS A 36 -8.07 7.89 1.01
N PRO A 37 -6.77 8.19 1.15
CA PRO A 37 -6.03 8.85 0.08
C PRO A 37 -5.80 7.90 -1.11
N ASN A 38 -5.29 8.45 -2.21
CA ASN A 38 -4.93 7.64 -3.38
C ASN A 38 -3.70 6.75 -3.12
N LEU A 39 -3.47 5.77 -4.00
CA LEU A 39 -2.35 4.83 -3.87
C LEU A 39 -0.97 5.53 -3.87
N GLY A 40 -0.83 6.65 -4.58
CA GLY A 40 0.40 7.44 -4.61
C GLY A 40 0.75 8.01 -3.24
N THR A 41 -0.22 8.62 -2.56
CA THR A 41 -0.06 9.10 -1.18
C THR A 41 0.28 7.97 -0.23
N TYR A 42 -0.40 6.83 -0.32
CA TYR A 42 -0.07 5.66 0.50
C TYR A 42 1.37 5.16 0.27
N LYS A 43 1.82 5.11 -0.98
CA LYS A 43 3.20 4.74 -1.34
C LYS A 43 4.20 5.72 -0.73
N PHE A 44 3.91 7.03 -0.78
CA PHE A 44 4.75 8.05 -0.17
C PHE A 44 4.81 7.89 1.36
N LEU A 45 3.66 7.70 2.01
CA LEU A 45 3.60 7.47 3.45
C LEU A 45 4.37 6.23 3.87
N ILE A 46 4.22 5.09 3.18
CA ILE A 46 5.02 3.86 3.45
C ILE A 46 6.53 4.12 3.33
N LYS A 47 6.95 5.15 2.58
CA LYS A 47 8.33 5.55 2.39
C LYS A 47 8.85 6.61 3.34
N SER A 48 8.02 7.18 4.21
CA SER A 48 8.51 8.07 5.25
C SER A 48 9.27 7.28 6.31
N ASN A 49 10.30 7.89 6.90
CA ASN A 49 11.10 7.25 7.95
C ASN A 49 10.24 6.88 9.17
N ILE A 50 9.28 7.74 9.53
CA ILE A 50 8.36 7.53 10.66
C ILE A 50 7.55 6.25 10.45
N VAL A 51 6.92 6.10 9.29
CA VAL A 51 6.10 4.93 8.97
C VAL A 51 6.98 3.70 8.77
N GLU A 52 8.18 3.85 8.19
CA GLU A 52 9.12 2.75 8.03
C GLU A 52 9.56 2.16 9.39
N ASN A 53 9.93 3.02 10.33
CA ASN A 53 10.32 2.59 11.68
C ASN A 53 9.14 1.91 12.38
N ALA A 54 7.94 2.50 12.31
CA ALA A 54 6.74 1.90 12.88
C ALA A 54 6.42 0.52 12.27
N ILE A 55 6.69 0.29 10.97
CA ILE A 55 6.54 -1.04 10.36
C ILE A 55 7.55 -2.03 10.96
N LYS A 56 8.81 -1.64 11.15
CA LYS A 56 9.83 -2.51 11.75
C LYS A 56 9.49 -2.87 13.20
N GLU A 57 8.99 -1.91 13.95
CA GLU A 57 8.61 -2.08 15.36
C GLU A 57 7.31 -2.87 15.54
N SER A 58 6.36 -2.72 14.60
CA SER A 58 5.03 -3.36 14.70
C SER A 58 4.99 -4.81 14.23
N PHE A 59 6.01 -5.28 13.52
CA PHE A 59 6.01 -6.63 12.93
C PHE A 59 7.37 -7.32 13.14
N GLU A 60 7.38 -8.39 13.94
CA GLU A 60 8.60 -9.18 14.21
C GLU A 60 9.16 -9.85 12.95
N ALA A 61 8.26 -10.28 12.05
CA ALA A 61 8.66 -11.03 10.87
C ALA A 61 9.15 -10.10 9.75
N GLU A 62 10.45 -10.15 9.44
CA GLU A 62 11.12 -9.38 8.38
C GLU A 62 10.39 -9.49 7.03
N ILE A 63 9.76 -10.64 6.75
CA ILE A 63 9.00 -10.88 5.53
C ILE A 63 7.80 -9.92 5.38
N ILE A 64 7.17 -9.49 6.47
CA ILE A 64 6.06 -8.52 6.46
C ILE A 64 6.61 -7.14 6.10
N TYR A 65 7.72 -6.74 6.72
CA TYR A 65 8.42 -5.51 6.38
C TYR A 65 8.81 -5.47 4.91
N PHE A 66 9.45 -6.53 4.39
CA PHE A 66 9.84 -6.63 2.98
C PHE A 66 8.63 -6.55 2.04
N PHE A 67 7.54 -7.25 2.37
CA PHE A 67 6.31 -7.15 1.59
C PHE A 67 5.79 -5.71 1.53
N ILE A 68 5.63 -5.03 2.66
CA ILE A 68 5.08 -3.67 2.71
C ILE A 68 5.99 -2.68 1.98
N ARG A 69 7.30 -2.75 2.22
CA ARG A 69 8.26 -1.76 1.71
C ARG A 69 8.60 -1.95 0.24
N LYS A 70 8.75 -3.20 -0.21
CA LYS A 70 9.22 -3.51 -1.57
C LYS A 70 8.07 -3.97 -2.46
N LYS A 71 7.35 -5.02 -2.05
CA LYS A 71 6.39 -5.69 -2.93
C LYS A 71 5.12 -4.85 -3.13
N LEU A 72 4.53 -4.36 -2.05
CA LEU A 72 3.32 -3.53 -2.08
C LEU A 72 3.57 -2.19 -2.82
N THR A 73 4.73 -1.56 -2.62
CA THR A 73 5.08 -0.33 -3.34
C THR A 73 5.32 -0.58 -4.83
N SER A 74 5.91 -1.72 -5.19
CA SER A 74 6.02 -2.18 -6.59
C SER A 74 4.66 -2.41 -7.23
N TYR A 75 3.70 -3.04 -6.53
CA TYR A 75 2.33 -3.20 -7.03
C TYR A 75 1.62 -1.87 -7.24
N ILE A 76 1.81 -0.91 -6.33
CA ILE A 76 1.27 0.43 -6.53
C ILE A 76 1.87 1.08 -7.77
N ASN A 77 3.19 0.98 -7.98
CA ASN A 77 3.84 1.51 -9.19
C ASN A 77 3.27 0.87 -10.46
N PHE A 78 3.12 -0.46 -10.48
CA PHE A 78 2.54 -1.18 -11.61
C PHE A 78 1.14 -0.66 -11.97
N LEU A 79 0.26 -0.52 -10.96
CA LEU A 79 -1.09 0.04 -11.16
C LEU A 79 -1.06 1.52 -11.60
N GLN A 80 -0.13 2.30 -11.08
CA GLN A 80 0.02 3.71 -11.45
C GLN A 80 0.51 3.88 -12.88
N ASN A 81 1.44 3.03 -13.35
CA ASN A 81 1.94 3.09 -14.72
C ASN A 81 0.81 2.85 -15.72
N ILE A 82 0.03 1.79 -15.53
CA ILE A 82 -1.15 1.48 -16.37
C ILE A 82 -2.13 2.66 -16.36
N ARG A 83 -2.43 3.24 -15.18
CA ARG A 83 -3.34 4.40 -15.10
C ARG A 83 -2.78 5.61 -15.86
N ASN A 84 -1.49 5.89 -15.71
CA ASN A 84 -0.87 7.07 -16.31
C ASN A 84 -0.80 6.95 -17.83
N GLU A 85 -0.54 5.76 -18.35
CA GLU A 85 -0.59 5.47 -19.80
C GLU A 85 -2.00 5.73 -20.35
N VAL A 86 -3.05 5.27 -19.67
CA VAL A 86 -4.44 5.48 -20.13
C VAL A 86 -4.92 6.93 -19.96
N VAL A 87 -4.40 7.68 -18.97
CA VAL A 87 -4.80 9.06 -18.70
C VAL A 87 -4.11 10.07 -19.63
N HIS A 88 -2.89 9.77 -20.09
CA HIS A 88 -2.08 10.67 -20.91
C HIS A 88 -1.76 10.12 -22.32
N GLY A 89 -2.16 8.89 -22.61
CA GLY A 89 -1.97 8.20 -23.88
C GLY A 89 -3.28 7.62 -24.42
N ASP A 90 -3.17 6.53 -25.17
CA ASP A 90 -4.30 5.91 -25.85
C ASP A 90 -5.19 5.08 -24.91
N ILE A 91 -6.37 4.72 -25.40
CA ILE A 91 -7.29 3.80 -24.71
C ILE A 91 -6.57 2.47 -24.44
N ALA A 92 -6.76 1.92 -23.23
CA ALA A 92 -6.19 0.63 -22.86
C ALA A 92 -6.49 -0.45 -23.91
N THR A 93 -5.43 -1.12 -24.36
CA THR A 93 -5.50 -2.25 -25.27
C THR A 93 -5.98 -3.52 -24.56
N LYS A 94 -6.48 -4.49 -25.33
CA LYS A 94 -6.81 -5.83 -24.82
C LYS A 94 -5.60 -6.52 -24.18
N GLU A 95 -4.40 -6.26 -24.69
CA GLU A 95 -3.16 -6.84 -24.19
C GLU A 95 -2.78 -6.28 -22.82
N GLU A 96 -2.87 -4.97 -22.61
CA GLU A 96 -2.65 -4.34 -21.30
C GLU A 96 -3.69 -4.81 -20.28
N ALA A 97 -4.96 -4.94 -20.70
CA ALA A 97 -6.01 -5.48 -19.86
C ALA A 97 -5.73 -6.95 -19.45
N ASN A 98 -5.25 -7.78 -20.38
CA ASN A 98 -4.85 -9.15 -20.11
C ASN A 98 -3.63 -9.22 -19.20
N THR A 99 -2.64 -8.35 -19.40
CA THR A 99 -1.44 -8.25 -18.56
C THR A 99 -1.81 -7.90 -17.12
N LEU A 100 -2.66 -6.90 -16.93
CA LEU A 100 -3.19 -6.54 -15.62
C LEU A 100 -3.95 -7.71 -14.97
N ARG A 101 -4.88 -8.34 -15.70
CA ARG A 101 -5.63 -9.50 -15.23
C ARG A 101 -4.71 -10.64 -14.80
N ASN A 102 -3.74 -11.00 -15.64
CA ASN A 102 -2.81 -12.09 -15.38
C ASN A 102 -1.95 -11.79 -14.14
N LYS A 103 -1.48 -10.55 -13.97
CA LYS A 103 -0.71 -10.16 -12.78
C LYS A 103 -1.55 -10.15 -11.50
N ILE A 104 -2.81 -9.75 -11.57
CA ILE A 104 -3.74 -9.80 -10.43
C ILE A 104 -4.01 -11.25 -10.03
N LEU A 105 -4.35 -12.11 -10.99
CA LEU A 105 -4.76 -13.50 -10.75
C LEU A 105 -3.58 -14.48 -10.58
N GLY A 106 -2.39 -14.12 -11.05
CA GLY A 106 -1.23 -15.01 -11.09
C GLY A 106 -1.29 -16.05 -12.22
N VAL A 107 -1.78 -15.65 -13.40
CA VAL A 107 -1.74 -16.53 -14.57
C VAL A 107 -0.32 -16.50 -15.13
N ALA A 108 0.38 -17.64 -15.02
CA ALA A 108 1.78 -17.82 -15.43
C ALA A 108 2.81 -16.89 -14.73
N ASP A 109 2.42 -16.26 -13.61
CA ASP A 109 3.24 -15.34 -12.81
C ASP A 109 2.73 -15.33 -11.35
N TYR A 110 3.44 -14.65 -10.45
CA TYR A 110 3.01 -14.40 -9.08
C TYR A 110 1.76 -13.50 -9.04
N SER A 111 0.77 -13.87 -8.21
CA SER A 111 -0.48 -13.13 -8.01
C SER A 111 -0.36 -12.00 -7.00
N ILE A 112 -0.71 -10.77 -7.43
CA ILE A 112 -0.88 -9.62 -6.53
C ILE A 112 -1.96 -9.92 -5.48
N LEU A 113 -3.09 -10.50 -5.90
CA LEU A 113 -4.22 -10.75 -5.00
C LEU A 113 -3.85 -11.73 -3.89
N THR A 114 -3.21 -12.84 -4.24
CA THR A 114 -2.78 -13.87 -3.29
C THR A 114 -1.82 -13.30 -2.25
N ASP A 115 -0.84 -12.49 -2.67
CA ASP A 115 0.07 -11.84 -1.74
C ASP A 115 -0.66 -10.85 -0.84
N ILE A 116 -1.52 -9.98 -1.39
CA ILE A 116 -2.31 -9.04 -0.58
C ILE A 116 -3.13 -9.78 0.48
N LEU A 117 -3.79 -10.89 0.14
CA LEU A 117 -4.59 -11.67 1.08
C LEU A 117 -3.72 -12.33 2.15
N LYS A 118 -2.60 -12.94 1.75
CA LYS A 118 -1.63 -13.58 2.65
C LYS A 118 -1.10 -12.60 3.68
N TYR A 119 -0.62 -11.44 3.25
CA TYR A 119 -0.01 -10.47 4.16
C TYR A 119 -1.05 -9.64 4.91
N LYS A 120 -2.26 -9.44 4.37
CA LYS A 120 -3.37 -8.89 5.15
C LYS A 120 -3.66 -9.79 6.35
N LYS A 121 -3.75 -11.11 6.16
CA LYS A 121 -3.96 -12.06 7.26
C LYS A 121 -2.87 -11.93 8.32
N LYS A 122 -1.60 -11.96 7.91
CA LYS A 122 -0.45 -11.78 8.82
C LYS A 122 -0.49 -10.47 9.59
N ILE A 123 -0.78 -9.35 8.94
CA ILE A 123 -0.89 -8.04 9.60
C ILE A 123 -2.01 -8.05 10.66
N LEU A 124 -3.13 -8.72 10.38
CA LEU A 124 -4.25 -8.80 11.31
C LEU A 124 -3.98 -9.72 12.51
N GLU A 125 -3.17 -10.76 12.33
CA GLU A 125 -2.73 -11.67 13.40
C GLU A 125 -1.77 -10.97 14.38
N ASN A 126 -1.05 -9.93 13.95
CA ASN A 126 -0.15 -9.14 14.79
C ASN A 126 -0.86 -8.00 15.57
N ARG A 127 -2.20 -8.06 15.69
CA ARG A 127 -2.97 -7.15 16.55
C ARG A 127 -2.93 -7.64 17.99
N VAL A 128 -1.79 -7.51 18.65
CA VAL A 128 -1.74 -7.61 20.13
C VAL A 128 -2.16 -6.26 20.70
#